data_AF-A0AAD5L4X0-F1
#
_entry.id   AF-A0AAD5L4X0-F1
#
_cell.length_a   1.000
_cell.length_b   1.000
_cell.length_c   1.000
_cell.angle_alpha   90.00
_cell.angle_beta   90.00
_cell.angle_gamma   90.00
#
_symmetry.space_group_name_H-M   'P 1'
#
loop_
_entity.id
_entity.type
_entity.pdbx_description
1 polymer ?
#
loop_
_entity_poly.entity_id
_entity_poly.type
_entity_poly.pdbx_seq_one_letter_code
_entity_poly.pdbx_strand_id
1 'polypeptide(L)'
;MNILVSSTWGCKVSDFGLSREKSVDETMSITGTPLWLPPEMIRGERYTEKADVYSFGIVLSELDTRRIPYHDIKARGARNKKVAGSTLMHMVAYESLRPSLSPNCMDSVRELYERCTSDDQAARPAFEEIVQFLENQVRKETLMRALTQ
;
A
#
# COMPACT_ATOMS: atom_id res chain seq x y z
N MET A 1 6.80 -0.41 -8.18
CA MET A 1 5.46 -0.91 -8.55
C MET A 1 5.66 -2.08 -9.49
N ASN A 2 5.16 -3.24 -9.09
CA ASN A 2 5.47 -4.54 -9.69
C ASN A 2 4.22 -5.14 -10.35
N ILE A 3 3.39 -4.28 -10.97
CA ILE A 3 2.13 -4.66 -11.62
C ILE A 3 2.20 -4.21 -13.08
N LEU A 4 2.12 -5.15 -14.01
CA LEU A 4 2.00 -4.92 -15.43
C LEU A 4 0.51 -4.94 -15.82
N VAL A 5 0.09 -3.97 -16.63
CA VAL A 5 -1.28 -3.89 -17.14
C VAL A 5 -1.25 -4.21 -18.64
N SER A 6 -2.04 -5.21 -19.04
CA SER A 6 -2.30 -5.58 -20.44
C SER A 6 -3.16 -4.52 -21.14
N SER A 7 -3.09 -4.45 -22.47
CA SER A 7 -3.98 -3.61 -23.30
C SER A 7 -5.47 -3.96 -23.15
N THR A 8 -5.79 -5.13 -22.59
CA THR A 8 -7.15 -5.57 -22.24
C THR A 8 -7.54 -5.30 -20.79
N TRP A 9 -6.81 -4.44 -20.06
CA TRP A 9 -7.00 -4.13 -18.64
C TRP A 9 -6.80 -5.31 -17.67
N GLY A 10 -6.18 -6.41 -18.12
CA GLY A 10 -5.74 -7.49 -17.24
C GLY A 10 -4.45 -7.11 -16.51
N CYS A 11 -4.42 -7.22 -15.19
CA CYS A 11 -3.23 -6.95 -14.38
C CYS A 11 -2.45 -8.24 -14.09
N LYS A 12 -1.11 -8.20 -14.18
CA LYS A 12 -0.19 -9.28 -13.78
C LYS A 12 0.84 -8.73 -12.82
N VAL A 13 1.13 -9.47 -11.75
CA VAL A 13 2.29 -9.18 -10.90
C VAL A 13 3.56 -9.56 -11.67
N SER A 14 4.52 -8.65 -11.73
CA SER A 14 5.84 -8.86 -12.32
C SER A 14 6.90 -8.73 -11.23
N ASP A 15 8.04 -9.39 -11.38
CA ASP A 15 9.20 -9.28 -10.48
C ASP A 15 9.08 -10.10 -9.18
N PHE A 16 9.08 -11.43 -9.35
CA PHE A 16 9.25 -12.42 -8.29
C PHE A 16 10.73 -12.68 -7.94
N GLY A 17 11.68 -11.93 -8.53
CA GLY A 17 13.13 -12.18 -8.40
C GLY A 17 13.69 -12.02 -6.98
N LEU A 18 12.89 -11.44 -6.07
CA LEU A 18 13.19 -11.30 -4.64
C LEU A 18 12.25 -12.14 -3.75
N SER A 19 11.38 -12.96 -4.33
CA SER A 19 10.50 -13.87 -3.58
C SER A 19 11.35 -14.92 -2.88
N ARG A 20 11.56 -14.75 -1.56
CA ARG A 20 12.30 -15.70 -0.74
C ARG A 20 11.43 -16.92 -0.44
N GLU A 21 11.93 -18.10 -0.78
CA GLU A 21 11.48 -19.35 -0.17
C GLU A 21 11.85 -19.31 1.33
N LYS A 22 11.04 -19.93 2.20
CA LYS A 22 11.22 -19.92 3.66
C LYS A 22 12.60 -20.45 4.09
N SER A 23 13.59 -19.57 4.17
CA SER A 23 14.84 -19.82 4.90
C SER A 23 15.02 -18.74 5.95
N VAL A 24 14.94 -19.17 7.21
CA VAL A 24 15.33 -18.41 8.39
C VAL A 24 16.83 -18.19 8.30
N ASP A 25 17.27 -17.01 8.73
CA ASP A 25 18.64 -16.46 8.71
C ASP A 25 19.06 -15.67 7.47
N GLU A 26 19.81 -14.61 7.81
CA GLU A 26 20.67 -13.76 6.99
C GLU A 26 20.19 -12.33 6.68
N THR A 27 20.98 -11.43 7.28
CA THR A 27 21.04 -9.97 7.33
C THR A 27 20.50 -9.25 6.08
N MET A 28 19.50 -8.39 6.30
CA MET A 28 18.70 -7.74 5.27
C MET A 28 19.39 -6.53 4.64
N SER A 29 19.91 -6.68 3.42
CA SER A 29 20.16 -5.54 2.53
C SER A 29 18.83 -5.00 2.01
N ILE A 30 18.43 -3.81 2.45
CA ILE A 30 17.19 -3.12 2.04
C ILE A 30 17.31 -2.70 0.58
N THR A 31 16.92 -3.58 -0.34
CA THR A 31 16.74 -3.28 -1.76
C THR A 31 15.25 -3.38 -2.10
N GLY A 32 14.57 -2.23 -2.07
CA GLY A 32 13.19 -2.02 -2.47
C GLY A 32 12.90 -0.52 -2.48
N THR A 33 11.95 -0.03 -3.27
CA THR A 33 11.56 1.39 -3.16
C THR A 33 10.86 1.56 -1.80
N PRO A 34 11.40 2.35 -0.86
CA PRO A 34 11.03 2.25 0.55
C PRO A 34 9.61 2.71 0.89
N LEU A 35 8.88 3.27 -0.09
CA LEU A 35 7.56 3.86 0.12
C LEU A 35 6.44 2.83 0.31
N TRP A 36 6.68 1.56 -0.05
CA TRP A 36 5.70 0.48 0.13
C TRP A 36 6.04 -0.41 1.33
N LEU A 37 7.17 -0.16 2.00
CA LEU A 37 7.61 -1.00 3.11
C LEU A 37 6.64 -0.87 4.29
N PRO A 38 6.17 -2.00 4.84
CA PRO A 38 5.34 -1.98 6.03
C PRO A 38 6.18 -1.59 7.26
N PRO A 39 5.52 -1.04 8.29
CA PRO A 39 6.22 -0.45 9.42
C PRO A 39 7.05 -1.47 10.21
N GLU A 40 6.62 -2.73 10.33
CA GLU A 40 7.39 -3.81 10.95
C GLU A 40 8.72 -4.09 10.24
N MET A 41 8.77 -3.99 8.91
CA MET A 41 10.01 -4.20 8.15
C MET A 41 10.98 -3.04 8.34
N ILE A 42 10.46 -1.81 8.46
CA ILE A 42 11.27 -0.62 8.76
C ILE A 42 11.86 -0.72 10.18
N ARG A 43 11.10 -1.28 11.13
CA ARG A 43 11.55 -1.52 12.51
C ARG A 43 12.47 -2.73 12.67
N GLY A 44 12.66 -3.54 11.62
CA GLY A 44 13.43 -4.78 11.70
C GLY A 44 12.74 -5.89 12.52
N GLU A 45 11.42 -5.82 12.64
CA GLU A 45 10.59 -6.81 13.32
C GLU A 45 10.28 -8.02 12.43
N ARG A 46 9.73 -9.07 13.03
CA ARG A 46 9.25 -10.23 12.28
C ARG A 46 8.08 -9.82 11.40
N TYR A 47 8.18 -10.13 10.12
CA TYR A 47 7.13 -9.91 9.13
C TYR A 47 6.61 -11.25 8.58
N THR A 48 5.38 -11.24 8.09
CA THR A 48 4.72 -12.38 7.44
C THR A 48 4.27 -12.00 6.02
N GLU A 49 3.51 -12.86 5.35
CA GLU A 49 2.82 -12.52 4.08
C GLU A 49 1.91 -11.29 4.18
N LYS A 50 1.57 -10.85 5.41
CA LYS A 50 0.83 -9.62 5.67
C LYS A 50 1.62 -8.35 5.29
N ALA A 51 2.93 -8.45 5.07
CA ALA A 51 3.74 -7.39 4.48
C ALA A 51 3.31 -7.06 3.03
N ASP A 52 2.93 -8.09 2.26
CA ASP A 52 2.45 -7.91 0.89
C ASP A 52 1.06 -7.27 0.87
N VAL A 53 0.22 -7.60 1.85
CA VAL A 53 -1.11 -6.97 2.03
C VAL A 53 -0.96 -5.47 2.32
N TYR A 54 -0.01 -5.08 3.16
CA TYR A 54 0.29 -3.66 3.39
C TYR A 54 0.73 -2.96 2.11
N SER A 55 1.67 -3.58 1.38
CA SER A 55 2.17 -3.05 0.11
C SER A 55 1.05 -2.89 -0.91
N PHE A 56 0.10 -3.82 -0.96
CA PHE A 56 -1.11 -3.73 -1.77
C PHE A 56 -2.00 -2.55 -1.34
N GLY A 57 -2.16 -2.31 -0.04
CA GLY A 57 -2.83 -1.12 0.48
C GLY A 57 -2.19 0.18 -0.05
N ILE A 58 -0.87 0.29 -0.02
CA ILE A 58 -0.18 1.46 -0.61
C ILE A 58 -0.47 1.59 -2.12
N VAL A 59 -0.54 0.49 -2.86
CA VAL A 59 -0.95 0.51 -4.29
C VAL A 59 -2.38 1.05 -4.47
N LEU A 60 -3.34 0.74 -3.58
CA LEU A 60 -4.69 1.32 -3.64
C LEU A 60 -4.65 2.85 -3.57
N SER A 61 -3.76 3.43 -2.74
CA SER A 61 -3.60 4.89 -2.66
C SER A 61 -3.05 5.48 -3.96
N GLU A 62 -2.15 4.78 -4.65
CA GLU A 62 -1.62 5.21 -5.94
C GLU A 62 -2.68 5.14 -7.04
N LEU A 63 -3.51 4.11 -7.03
CA LEU A 63 -4.59 3.95 -8.01
C LEU A 63 -5.65 5.04 -7.85
N ASP A 64 -6.01 5.37 -6.62
CA ASP A 64 -6.97 6.43 -6.31
C ASP A 64 -6.41 7.82 -6.63
N THR A 65 -5.18 8.13 -6.18
CA THR A 65 -4.61 9.48 -6.35
C THR A 65 -3.93 9.71 -7.70
N ARG A 66 -3.58 8.62 -8.42
CA ARG A 66 -2.72 8.62 -9.62
C ARG A 66 -1.37 9.31 -9.40
N ARG A 67 -0.86 9.25 -8.17
CA ARG A 67 0.39 9.87 -7.74
C ARG A 67 1.21 8.87 -6.93
N ILE A 68 2.51 9.14 -6.82
CA ILE A 68 3.44 8.37 -5.98
C ILE A 68 3.00 8.47 -4.51
N PRO A 69 3.17 7.42 -3.68
CA PRO A 69 2.83 7.49 -2.26
C PRO A 69 3.51 8.66 -1.55
N TYR A 70 2.80 9.27 -0.59
CA TYR A 70 3.27 10.41 0.22
C TYR A 70 3.61 11.69 -0.58
N HIS A 71 3.06 11.86 -1.80
CA HIS A 71 3.34 13.02 -2.66
C HIS A 71 3.01 14.38 -2.03
N ASP A 72 2.11 14.41 -1.05
CA ASP A 72 1.59 15.60 -0.37
C ASP A 72 2.28 15.89 0.96
N ILE A 73 3.14 14.98 1.43
CA ILE A 73 3.91 15.16 2.67
C ILE A 73 5.07 16.12 2.45
N LYS A 74 5.07 17.21 3.22
CA LYS A 74 6.07 18.28 3.16
C LYS A 74 6.81 18.41 4.49
N ALA A 75 8.08 18.81 4.42
CA ALA A 75 8.88 19.06 5.62
C ALA A 75 8.28 20.24 6.42
N ARG A 76 8.11 20.08 7.74
CA ARG A 76 7.63 21.15 8.62
C ARG A 76 8.52 22.40 8.47
N GLY A 77 7.90 23.55 8.23
CA GLY A 77 8.60 24.84 8.16
C GLY A 77 9.27 25.20 6.83
N ALA A 78 9.22 24.34 5.80
CA ALA A 78 9.83 24.63 4.50
C ALA A 78 8.79 24.68 3.37
N ARG A 79 8.65 25.85 2.74
CA ARG A 79 7.93 25.96 1.46
C ARG A 79 8.68 25.14 0.40
N ASN A 80 8.07 24.05 -0.07
CA ASN A 80 8.51 23.19 -1.18
C ASN A 80 9.75 22.28 -0.99
N LYS A 81 10.18 21.94 0.24
CA LYS A 81 11.14 20.84 0.42
C LYS A 81 10.44 19.50 0.64
N LYS A 82 10.82 18.50 -0.16
CA LYS A 82 10.47 17.09 0.05
C LYS A 82 11.05 16.62 1.40
N VAL A 83 10.30 15.77 2.10
CA VAL A 83 10.78 15.10 3.32
C VAL A 83 11.91 14.13 2.95
N ALA A 84 12.96 14.06 3.77
CA ALA A 84 14.03 13.09 3.59
C ALA A 84 13.49 11.66 3.75
N GLY A 85 13.98 10.72 2.94
CA GLY A 85 13.48 9.34 2.95
C GLY A 85 13.54 8.67 4.33
N SER A 86 14.62 8.91 5.10
CA SER A 86 14.77 8.39 6.47
C SER A 86 13.75 8.97 7.45
N THR A 87 13.44 10.27 7.35
CA THR A 87 12.39 10.91 8.14
C THR A 87 11.02 10.34 7.79
N LEU A 88 10.74 10.12 6.51
CA LEU A 88 9.49 9.51 6.07
C LEU A 88 9.34 8.09 6.63
N MET A 89 10.37 7.26 6.52
CA MET A 89 10.39 5.90 7.10
C MET A 89 10.13 5.93 8.60
N HIS A 90 10.75 6.86 9.34
CA HIS A 90 10.51 7.02 10.78
C HIS A 90 9.03 7.34 11.07
N MET A 91 8.43 8.26 10.32
CA MET A 91 7.01 8.62 10.48
C MET A 91 6.09 7.43 10.16
N VAL A 92 6.42 6.62 9.15
CA VAL A 92 5.64 5.41 8.84
C VAL A 92 5.74 4.38 9.96
N ALA A 93 6.94 4.17 10.49
CA ALA A 93 7.23 3.16 11.50
C ALA A 93 6.73 3.51 12.91
N TYR A 94 6.74 4.79 13.28
CA TYR A 94 6.53 5.21 14.67
C TYR A 94 5.45 6.28 14.86
N GLU A 95 4.97 6.91 13.78
CA GLU A 95 3.93 7.95 13.84
C GLU A 95 2.67 7.54 13.06
N SER A 96 2.57 6.26 12.68
CA SER A 96 1.46 5.70 11.90
C SER A 96 1.13 6.48 10.62
N LEU A 97 2.13 7.13 10.02
CA LEU A 97 1.95 7.89 8.79
C LEU A 97 1.55 6.95 7.65
N ARG A 98 0.54 7.34 6.87
CA ARG A 98 0.05 6.64 5.68
C ARG A 98 -0.15 7.61 4.51
N PRO A 99 -0.06 7.15 3.25
CA PRO A 99 -0.44 7.98 2.11
C PRO A 99 -1.86 8.53 2.25
N SER A 100 -2.09 9.73 1.74
CA SER A 100 -3.44 10.27 1.65
C SER A 100 -4.19 9.64 0.48
N LEU A 101 -5.51 9.49 0.67
CA LEU A 101 -6.45 9.21 -0.41
C LEU A 101 -7.03 10.52 -0.93
N SER A 102 -7.49 10.49 -2.18
CA SER A 102 -8.19 11.57 -2.82
C SER A 102 -9.49 11.92 -2.06
N PRO A 103 -9.96 13.18 -2.11
CA PRO A 103 -11.24 13.57 -1.51
C PRO A 103 -12.45 12.84 -2.09
N ASN A 104 -12.34 12.33 -3.32
CA ASN A 104 -13.42 11.66 -4.05
C ASN A 104 -13.30 10.13 -4.04
N CYS A 105 -12.37 9.59 -3.24
CA CYS A 105 -12.16 8.15 -3.10
C CYS A 105 -13.48 7.43 -2.77
N MET A 106 -13.66 6.23 -3.29
CA MET A 106 -14.79 5.36 -2.96
C MET A 106 -14.71 4.94 -1.49
N ASP A 107 -15.84 4.91 -0.79
CA ASP A 107 -15.87 4.56 0.63
C ASP A 107 -15.38 3.12 0.84
N SER A 108 -15.78 2.21 -0.05
CA SER A 108 -15.31 0.83 -0.07
C SER A 108 -13.79 0.73 -0.29
N VAL A 109 -13.20 1.56 -1.16
CA VAL A 109 -11.74 1.57 -1.39
C VAL A 109 -11.01 2.14 -0.18
N ARG A 110 -11.55 3.19 0.46
CA ARG A 110 -11.01 3.74 1.71
C ARG A 110 -10.99 2.72 2.82
N GLU A 111 -12.10 2.01 3.03
CA GLU A 111 -12.18 0.95 4.04
C GLU A 111 -11.14 -0.15 3.78
N LEU A 112 -11.05 -0.64 2.54
CA LEU A 112 -10.09 -1.67 2.17
C LEU A 112 -8.64 -1.19 2.38
N TYR A 113 -8.35 0.05 1.99
CA TYR A 113 -7.05 0.70 2.19
C TYR A 113 -6.65 0.76 3.66
N GLU A 114 -7.54 1.23 4.54
CA GLU A 114 -7.29 1.36 5.98
C GLU A 114 -7.03 -0.01 6.61
N ARG A 115 -7.82 -1.02 6.23
CA ARG A 115 -7.62 -2.42 6.69
C ARG A 115 -6.29 -2.99 6.22
N CYS A 116 -5.93 -2.79 4.96
CA CYS A 116 -4.67 -3.29 4.41
C CYS A 116 -3.44 -2.62 5.05
N THR A 117 -3.55 -1.33 5.40
CA THR A 117 -2.44 -0.52 5.92
C THR A 117 -2.38 -0.43 7.45
N SER A 118 -3.10 -1.30 8.17
CA SER A 118 -3.04 -1.38 9.63
C SER A 118 -1.62 -1.59 10.16
N ASP A 119 -1.29 -0.95 11.29
CA ASP A 119 -0.04 -1.22 12.03
C ASP A 119 -0.02 -2.64 12.61
N ASP A 120 -1.18 -3.16 13.02
CA ASP A 120 -1.33 -4.54 13.45
C ASP A 120 -1.38 -5.47 12.23
N GLN A 121 -0.34 -6.30 12.07
CA GLN A 121 -0.23 -7.30 11.01
C GLN A 121 -1.41 -8.29 11.02
N ALA A 122 -1.92 -8.66 12.19
CA ALA A 122 -3.00 -9.64 12.33
C ALA A 122 -4.37 -9.08 11.93
N ALA A 123 -4.56 -7.76 12.06
CA ALA A 123 -5.78 -7.07 11.65
C ALA A 123 -5.90 -6.90 10.12
N ARG A 124 -4.80 -7.07 9.38
CA ARG A 124 -4.80 -6.97 7.92
C ARG A 124 -5.55 -8.18 7.32
N PRO A 125 -6.42 -7.99 6.31
CA PRO A 125 -7.14 -9.10 5.68
C PRO A 125 -6.20 -10.07 4.95
N ALA A 126 -6.63 -11.30 4.73
CA ALA A 126 -5.98 -12.20 3.77
C ALA A 126 -6.33 -11.79 2.33
N PHE A 127 -5.52 -12.19 1.34
CA PHE A 127 -5.79 -11.83 -0.05
C PHE A 127 -7.12 -12.39 -0.55
N GLU A 128 -7.56 -13.55 -0.07
CA GLU A 128 -8.87 -14.12 -0.36
C GLU A 128 -10.01 -13.18 0.07
N GLU A 129 -9.90 -12.59 1.26
CA GLU A 129 -10.88 -11.61 1.76
C GLU A 129 -10.83 -10.31 0.97
N ILE A 130 -9.63 -9.87 0.55
CA ILE A 130 -9.46 -8.69 -0.31
C ILE A 130 -10.16 -8.90 -1.65
N VAL A 131 -9.96 -10.05 -2.29
CA VAL A 131 -10.62 -10.39 -3.56
C VAL A 131 -12.13 -10.40 -3.40
N GLN A 132 -12.65 -11.07 -2.37
CA GLN A 132 -14.09 -11.07 -2.08
C GLN A 132 -14.63 -9.65 -1.83
N PHE A 133 -13.89 -8.81 -1.12
CA PHE A 133 -14.30 -7.43 -0.86
C PHE A 133 -14.34 -6.60 -2.16
N LEU A 134 -13.34 -6.76 -3.03
CA LEU A 134 -13.28 -6.10 -4.34
C LEU A 134 -14.45 -6.52 -5.25
N GLU A 135 -14.72 -7.82 -5.33
CA GLU A 135 -15.77 -8.38 -6.19
C GLU A 135 -17.19 -8.04 -5.73
N ASN A 136 -17.37 -7.75 -4.43
CA ASN A 136 -18.66 -7.43 -3.86
C ASN A 136 -18.83 -5.94 -3.60
N GLN A 137 -18.14 -5.39 -2.59
CA GLN A 137 -18.38 -4.02 -2.10
C GLN A 137 -17.91 -2.98 -3.12
N VAL A 138 -16.66 -3.10 -3.57
CA VAL A 138 -16.06 -2.14 -4.52
C VAL A 138 -16.76 -2.21 -5.86
N ARG A 139 -17.04 -3.42 -6.37
CA ARG A 139 -17.81 -3.60 -7.61
C ARG A 139 -19.20 -2.98 -7.51
N LYS A 140 -19.92 -3.19 -6.41
CA LYS A 140 -21.26 -2.63 -6.20
C LYS A 140 -21.21 -1.10 -6.16
N GLU A 141 -20.29 -0.50 -5.41
CA GLU A 141 -20.16 0.96 -5.36
C GLU A 141 -19.78 1.55 -6.73
N THR A 142 -18.88 0.89 -7.46
CA THR A 142 -18.49 1.29 -8.82
C THR A 142 -19.69 1.31 -9.76
N LEU A 143 -20.52 0.26 -9.73
CA LEU A 143 -21.74 0.19 -10.54
C LEU A 143 -22.76 1.27 -10.13
N MET A 144 -22.94 1.52 -8.83
CA MET A 144 -23.85 2.56 -8.36
C MET A 144 -23.40 3.96 -8.81
N ARG A 145 -22.09 4.26 -8.72
CA ARG A 145 -21.52 5.53 -9.20
C ARG A 145 -21.61 5.71 -10.71
N ALA A 146 -21.57 4.62 -11.48
CA ALA A 146 -21.74 4.66 -12.93
C ALA A 146 -23.20 4.90 -13.37
N LEU A 147 -24.17 4.54 -12.53
CA LEU A 147 -25.60 4.75 -12.80
C LEU A 147 -26.09 6.16 -12.40
N THR A 148 -25.32 6.88 -11.59
CA THR A 148 -25.62 8.26 -11.16
C THR A 148 -24.89 9.33 -11.97
N GLN A 149 -24.18 8.94 -13.04
CA GLN A 149 -23.59 9.83 -14.06
C GLN A 149 -24.37 9.72 -15.37
#